data_AF-A0A9P7GQA5-F1
#
_entry.id   AF-A0A9P7GQA5-F1
#
_cell.length_a   1.000
_cell.length_b   1.000
_cell.length_c   1.000
_cell.angle_alpha   90.00
_cell.angle_beta   90.00
_cell.angle_gamma   90.00
#
_symmetry.space_group_name_H-M   'P 1'
#
loop_
_entity.id
_entity.type
_entity.pdbx_description
1 polymer ?
#
loop_
_entity_poly.entity_id
_entity_poly.type
_entity_poly.pdbx_seq_one_letter_code
_entity_poly.pdbx_strand_id
1 'polypeptide(L)'
;MHPNRNLPGPPGPPRTTGVTGAHIFGTWVPPGTTVHVPVYTMHRDPAFFGDHADKYIPERWLAEERKRNPELEPFDATAFMPFSSGYGSCVGKHLALQNIKCVLRFHISSLGPDRCALSGSWWRSSFMNLKLAP
;
A
#
# COMPACT_ATOMS: atom_id res chain seq x y z
N MET A 1 18.83 16.81 -8.80
CA MET A 1 18.22 16.03 -9.90
C MET A 1 19.14 14.86 -10.18
N HIS A 2 18.82 13.65 -9.72
CA HIS A 2 19.63 12.47 -10.00
C HIS A 2 19.20 11.86 -11.34
N PRO A 3 20.12 11.72 -12.32
CA PRO A 3 19.82 11.09 -13.60
C PRO A 3 19.79 9.56 -13.39
N ASN A 4 18.83 8.86 -13.99
CA ASN A 4 18.68 7.38 -13.97
C ASN A 4 18.13 6.72 -12.69
N ARG A 5 17.01 7.20 -12.15
CA ARG A 5 16.11 6.31 -11.38
C ARG A 5 14.91 5.94 -12.26
N ASN A 6 15.06 4.88 -13.06
CA ASN A 6 13.92 4.24 -13.72
C ASN A 6 12.90 3.87 -12.63
N LEU A 7 11.69 4.41 -12.69
CA LEU A 7 10.61 4.08 -11.76
C LEU A 7 10.23 2.61 -11.99
N PRO A 8 10.36 1.71 -11.00
CA PRO A 8 9.92 0.34 -11.16
C PRO A 8 8.39 0.33 -11.03
N GLY A 9 7.73 0.44 -12.18
CA GLY A 9 6.28 0.44 -12.32
C GLY A 9 5.81 1.50 -13.32
N PRO A 10 4.74 1.24 -14.09
CA PRO A 10 4.20 2.25 -14.98
C PRO A 10 3.81 3.48 -14.13
N PRO A 11 4.24 4.70 -14.52
CA PRO A 11 3.69 5.89 -13.92
C PRO A 11 2.17 5.81 -14.10
N GLY A 12 1.42 6.06 -13.02
CA GLY A 12 -0.04 6.05 -13.08
C GLY A 12 -0.56 6.93 -14.23
N PRO A 13 -1.82 6.74 -14.66
CA PRO A 13 -2.34 7.37 -15.86
C PRO A 13 -2.08 8.90 -15.85
N PRO A 14 -1.44 9.46 -16.88
CA PRO A 14 -1.14 10.87 -16.94
C PRO A 14 -2.41 11.71 -16.81
N ARG A 15 -2.26 12.89 -16.19
CA ARG A 15 -3.28 13.93 -16.20
C ARG A 15 -2.77 15.09 -17.02
N THR A 16 -3.59 15.61 -17.92
CA THR A 16 -3.25 16.80 -18.68
C THR A 16 -4.08 17.97 -18.16
N THR A 17 -3.44 19.09 -17.87
CA THR A 17 -4.14 20.33 -17.50
C THR A 17 -5.05 20.79 -18.62
N GLY A 18 -6.20 21.40 -18.27
CA GLY A 18 -7.13 21.96 -19.26
C GLY A 18 -6.55 23.16 -20.01
N VAL A 19 -7.37 23.74 -20.90
CA VAL A 19 -6.98 24.91 -21.73
C VAL A 19 -6.63 26.16 -20.92
N THR A 20 -7.10 26.23 -19.67
CA THR A 20 -6.79 27.32 -18.74
C THR A 20 -5.60 27.02 -17.85
N GLY A 21 -4.94 25.85 -17.93
CA GLY A 21 -3.93 25.46 -16.94
C GLY A 21 -4.57 25.02 -15.62
N ALA A 22 -3.75 24.83 -14.57
CA ALA A 22 -4.23 24.44 -13.24
C ALA A 22 -3.28 24.91 -12.12
N HIS A 23 -3.83 25.25 -10.96
CA HIS A 23 -3.06 25.39 -9.73
C HIS A 23 -3.01 24.05 -8.98
N ILE A 24 -1.81 23.52 -8.75
CA ILE A 24 -1.57 22.26 -8.06
C ILE A 24 -0.67 22.55 -6.85
N PHE A 25 -1.16 22.31 -5.63
CA PHE A 25 -0.43 22.59 -4.38
C PHE A 25 0.18 24.00 -4.33
N GLY A 26 -0.58 25.02 -4.75
CA GLY A 26 -0.12 26.42 -4.78
C GLY A 26 0.82 26.77 -5.94
N THR A 27 1.18 25.81 -6.80
CA THR A 27 2.03 26.02 -7.97
C THR A 27 1.18 26.12 -9.24
N TRP A 28 1.42 27.15 -10.06
CA TRP A 28 0.79 27.27 -11.37
C TRP A 28 1.39 26.31 -12.38
N VAL A 29 0.54 25.54 -13.04
CA VAL A 29 0.90 24.61 -14.12
C VAL A 29 0.26 25.09 -15.44
N PRO A 30 1.06 25.35 -16.49
CA PRO A 30 0.55 25.86 -17.76
C PRO A 30 -0.45 24.92 -18.46
N PRO A 31 -1.32 25.44 -19.35
CA PRO A 31 -2.22 24.64 -20.18
C PRO A 31 -1.50 23.54 -20.98
N GLY A 32 -2.20 22.43 -21.22
CA GLY A 32 -1.67 21.31 -22.01
C GLY A 32 -0.50 20.54 -21.37
N THR A 33 -0.15 20.82 -20.11
CA THR A 33 0.93 20.13 -19.40
C THR A 33 0.47 18.77 -18.90
N THR A 34 1.24 17.74 -19.20
CA THR A 34 1.05 16.39 -18.63
C THR A 34 1.76 16.27 -17.29
N VAL A 35 1.01 15.82 -16.27
CA VAL A 35 1.44 15.65 -14.88
C VAL A 35 1.21 14.20 -14.47
N HIS A 36 2.12 13.67 -13.66
CA HIS A 36 2.04 12.33 -13.09
C HIS A 36 2.16 12.38 -11.57
N VAL A 37 1.50 11.44 -10.90
CA VAL A 37 1.72 11.17 -9.48
C VAL A 37 2.85 10.15 -9.35
N PRO A 38 3.95 10.46 -8.66
CA PRO A 38 5.07 9.54 -8.51
C PRO A 38 4.77 8.51 -7.41
N VAL A 39 3.84 7.59 -7.69
CA VAL A 39 3.32 6.60 -6.72
C VAL A 39 4.43 5.78 -6.07
N TYR A 40 5.44 5.37 -6.85
CA TYR A 40 6.55 4.57 -6.34
C TYR A 40 7.35 5.27 -5.23
N THR A 41 7.68 6.55 -5.42
CA THR A 41 8.44 7.33 -4.43
C THR A 41 7.55 7.72 -3.26
N MET A 42 6.28 8.04 -3.51
CA MET A 42 5.30 8.33 -2.45
C MET A 42 5.12 7.14 -1.49
N HIS A 43 5.06 5.91 -2.01
CA HIS A 43 4.98 4.69 -1.19
C HIS A 43 6.23 4.42 -0.35
N ARG A 44 7.31 5.17 -0.59
CA ARG A 44 8.62 5.04 0.05
C ARG A 44 9.09 6.34 0.67
N ASP A 45 8.20 7.32 0.81
CA ASP A 45 8.56 8.61 1.36
C ASP A 45 8.60 8.53 2.89
N PRO A 46 9.73 8.87 3.53
CA PRO A 46 9.81 8.93 4.99
C PRO A 46 8.81 9.89 5.62
N ALA A 47 8.31 10.89 4.89
CA ALA A 47 7.27 11.79 5.38
C ALA A 47 5.95 11.04 5.69
N PHE A 48 5.66 9.95 4.99
CA PHE A 48 4.43 9.15 5.17
C PHE A 48 4.67 7.81 5.89
N PHE A 49 5.90 7.29 5.85
CA PHE A 49 6.24 5.95 6.32
C PHE A 49 7.51 5.88 7.19
N GLY A 50 8.03 7.02 7.66
CA GLY A 50 9.21 7.12 8.52
C GLY A 50 10.50 6.61 7.90
N ASP A 51 11.56 6.52 8.70
CA ASP A 51 12.92 6.17 8.24
C ASP A 51 13.03 4.74 7.66
N HIS A 52 11.98 3.94 7.80
CA HIS A 52 11.90 2.57 7.30
C HIS A 52 10.95 2.43 6.10
N ALA A 53 10.65 3.52 5.40
CA ALA A 53 9.74 3.55 4.26
C ALA A 53 10.13 2.57 3.13
N ASP A 54 11.43 2.31 2.94
CA ASP A 54 11.93 1.35 1.94
C ASP A 54 11.91 -0.12 2.40
N LYS A 55 11.59 -0.38 3.67
CA LYS A 55 11.57 -1.74 4.24
C LYS A 55 10.16 -2.35 4.16
N TYR A 56 10.13 -3.65 3.87
CA TYR A 56 8.89 -4.42 3.96
C TYR A 56 8.56 -4.74 5.42
N ILE A 57 7.55 -4.04 5.97
CA ILE A 57 7.09 -4.20 7.36
C ILE A 57 5.56 -4.40 7.33
N PRO A 58 5.07 -5.65 7.28
CA PRO A 58 3.64 -5.97 7.29
C PRO A 58 2.91 -5.43 8.52
N GLU A 59 3.57 -5.47 9.68
CA GLU A 59 3.02 -5.09 10.99
C GLU A 59 2.60 -3.62 11.03
N ARG A 60 3.23 -2.77 10.21
CA ARG A 60 2.86 -1.36 10.02
C ARG A 60 1.38 -1.18 9.68
N TRP A 61 0.77 -2.14 8.98
CA TRP A 61 -0.64 -2.07 8.58
C TRP A 61 -1.60 -2.42 9.72
N LEU A 62 -1.11 -2.99 10.83
CA LEU A 62 -1.90 -3.39 11.98
C LEU A 62 -1.97 -2.26 13.00
N ALA A 63 -3.18 -1.80 13.32
CA ALA A 63 -3.38 -0.67 14.24
C ALA A 63 -2.83 -0.94 15.65
N GLU A 64 -2.97 -2.17 16.13
CA GLU A 64 -2.47 -2.55 17.46
C GLU A 64 -0.93 -2.59 17.53
N GLU A 65 -0.27 -3.00 16.45
CA GLU A 65 1.20 -2.98 16.37
C GLU A 65 1.72 -1.53 16.30
N ARG A 66 1.06 -0.65 15.53
CA ARG A 66 1.41 0.79 15.53
C ARG A 66 1.28 1.43 16.91
N LYS A 67 0.24 1.09 17.69
CA LYS A 67 0.08 1.60 19.07
C LYS A 67 1.20 1.13 20.00
N ARG A 68 1.72 -0.09 19.79
CA ARG A 68 2.75 -0.70 20.64
C ARG A 68 4.16 -0.30 20.24
N ASN A 69 4.38 0.00 18.97
CA ASN A 69 5.68 0.35 18.43
C ASN A 69 5.66 1.77 17.80
N PRO A 70 6.10 2.79 18.55
CA PRO A 70 6.22 4.16 18.04
C PRO A 70 7.16 4.31 16.83
N GLU A 71 8.08 3.37 16.59
CA GLU A 71 8.98 3.41 15.42
C GLU A 71 8.24 3.19 14.09
N LEU A 72 6.98 2.74 14.14
CA LEU A 72 6.14 2.59 12.95
C LEU A 72 5.48 3.90 12.49
N GLU A 73 5.62 4.98 13.27
CA GLU A 73 5.18 6.33 12.91
C GLU A 73 6.31 7.13 12.23
N PRO A 74 5.98 8.09 11.34
CA PRO A 74 4.65 8.41 10.84
C PRO A 74 4.06 7.31 9.95
N PHE A 75 2.73 7.16 9.99
CA PHE A 75 1.99 6.31 9.09
C PHE A 75 0.77 7.02 8.47
N ASP A 76 0.85 7.33 7.17
CA ASP A 76 -0.28 7.83 6.39
C ASP A 76 -0.78 6.78 5.38
N ALA A 77 -1.89 6.13 5.70
CA ALA A 77 -2.53 5.15 4.82
C ALA A 77 -3.05 5.76 3.51
N THR A 78 -3.31 7.07 3.45
CA THR A 78 -3.84 7.74 2.25
C THR A 78 -2.78 7.92 1.17
N ALA A 79 -1.50 7.98 1.54
CA ALA A 79 -0.38 7.98 0.61
C ALA A 79 -0.20 6.65 -0.13
N PHE A 80 -0.76 5.55 0.40
CA PHE A 80 -0.69 4.24 -0.23
C PHE A 80 -1.81 4.02 -1.26
N MET A 81 -1.53 4.42 -2.50
CA MET A 81 -2.45 4.35 -3.64
C MET A 81 -2.03 3.36 -4.75
N PRO A 82 -1.88 2.04 -4.49
CA PRO A 82 -1.46 1.06 -5.50
C PRO A 82 -2.44 0.87 -6.67
N PHE A 83 -3.69 1.32 -6.49
CA PHE A 83 -4.76 1.24 -7.48
C PHE A 83 -5.24 2.63 -7.93
N SER A 84 -4.39 3.66 -7.79
CA SER A 84 -4.76 5.08 -7.93
C SER A 84 -5.89 5.49 -6.97
N SER A 85 -6.29 6.77 -7.01
CA SER A 85 -7.35 7.33 -6.16
C SER A 85 -8.26 8.28 -6.96
N GLY A 86 -9.43 8.58 -6.40
CA GLY A 86 -10.41 9.48 -7.02
C GLY A 86 -11.06 8.91 -8.28
N TYR A 87 -11.45 9.81 -9.19
CA TYR A 87 -12.22 9.50 -10.39
C TYR A 87 -11.52 8.52 -11.35
N GLY A 88 -10.18 8.49 -11.38
CA GLY A 88 -9.44 7.48 -12.15
C GLY A 88 -8.79 6.40 -11.29
N SER A 89 -9.42 6.04 -10.18
CA SER A 89 -9.05 4.82 -9.48
C SER A 89 -9.38 3.58 -10.31
N CYS A 90 -8.61 2.51 -10.12
CA CYS A 90 -8.80 1.26 -10.84
C CYS A 90 -10.17 0.64 -10.47
N VAL A 91 -11.03 0.42 -11.48
CA VAL A 91 -12.33 -0.25 -11.31
C VAL A 91 -12.19 -1.66 -10.73
N GLY A 92 -11.08 -2.34 -11.04
CA GLY A 92 -10.76 -3.69 -10.56
C GLY A 92 -10.16 -3.75 -9.15
N LYS A 93 -10.04 -2.63 -8.42
CA LYS A 93 -9.41 -2.57 -7.08
C LYS A 93 -9.97 -3.63 -6.13
N HIS A 94 -11.29 -3.74 -6.03
CA HIS A 94 -11.94 -4.67 -5.11
C HIS A 94 -11.66 -6.13 -5.48
N LEU A 95 -11.78 -6.48 -6.77
CA LEU A 95 -11.48 -7.81 -7.27
C LEU A 95 -10.02 -8.20 -7.05
N ALA A 96 -9.08 -7.30 -7.34
CA ALA A 96 -7.65 -7.53 -7.12
C ALA A 96 -7.35 -7.79 -5.63
N LEU A 97 -7.91 -6.99 -4.73
CA LEU A 97 -7.73 -7.19 -3.28
C LEU A 97 -8.34 -8.51 -2.79
N GLN A 98 -9.49 -8.94 -3.32
CA GLN A 98 -10.07 -10.24 -3.02
C GLN A 98 -9.16 -11.38 -3.49
N ASN A 99 -8.66 -11.31 -4.73
CA ASN A 99 -7.76 -12.31 -5.28
C ASN A 99 -6.47 -12.44 -4.47
N ILE A 100 -5.84 -11.31 -4.09
CA ILE A 100 -4.65 -11.30 -3.24
C ILE A 100 -4.93 -12.01 -1.91
N LYS A 101 -6.05 -11.70 -1.25
CA LYS A 101 -6.44 -12.34 0.01
C LYS A 101 -6.68 -13.84 -0.16
N CYS A 102 -7.37 -14.26 -1.23
CA CYS A 102 -7.63 -15.67 -1.52
C CYS A 102 -6.32 -16.45 -1.74
N VAL A 103 -5.40 -15.91 -2.55
CA VAL A 103 -4.10 -16.54 -2.82
C VAL A 103 -3.26 -16.63 -1.54
N LEU A 104 -3.18 -15.53 -0.77
CA LEU A 104 -2.46 -15.53 0.51
C LEU A 104 -3.04 -16.57 1.48
N ARG A 105 -4.37 -16.62 1.60
CA ARG A 105 -5.05 -17.61 2.45
C ARG A 105 -4.75 -19.04 2.00
N PHE A 106 -4.87 -19.32 0.71
CA PHE A 106 -4.59 -20.63 0.14
C PHE A 106 -3.14 -21.04 0.42
N HIS A 107 -2.19 -20.15 0.18
CA HIS A 107 -0.77 -20.40 0.41
C HIS A 107 -0.47 -20.65 1.89
N ILE A 108 -0.98 -19.81 2.80
CA ILE A 108 -0.78 -19.99 4.25
C ILE A 108 -1.41 -21.32 4.72
N SER A 109 -2.55 -21.72 4.17
CA SER A 109 -3.21 -22.98 4.54
C SER A 109 -2.54 -24.24 3.99
N SER A 110 -1.78 -24.13 2.90
CA SER A 110 -1.04 -25.25 2.29
C SER A 110 0.35 -25.43 2.88
N LEU A 111 0.89 -24.41 3.56
CA LEU A 111 2.02 -24.57 4.45
C LEU A 111 1.53 -25.37 5.67
N GLY A 112 1.94 -26.63 5.76
CA GLY A 112 1.59 -27.51 6.87
C GLY A 112 1.91 -26.88 8.25
N PRO A 113 1.30 -27.39 9.33
CA PRO A 113 1.41 -26.83 10.68
C PRO A 113 2.87 -26.64 11.17
N ASP A 114 3.81 -27.38 10.57
CA ASP A 114 5.22 -27.43 10.94
C ASP A 114 6.01 -26.22 10.41
N ARG A 115 5.52 -25.53 9.35
CA ARG A 115 6.18 -24.34 8.77
C ARG A 115 5.61 -23.01 9.24
N CYS A 116 4.47 -23.02 9.94
CA CYS A 116 3.88 -21.83 10.57
C CYS A 116 4.55 -21.45 11.90
N ALA A 117 5.53 -22.23 12.38
CA ALA A 117 6.20 -22.00 13.67
C ALA A 117 7.20 -20.82 13.69
N LEU A 118 7.43 -20.13 12.56
CA LEU A 118 8.35 -18.98 12.50
C LEU A 118 7.72 -17.62 12.84
N SER A 119 6.42 -17.56 13.13
CA SER A 119 5.79 -16.39 13.75
C SER A 119 4.95 -16.86 14.94
N GLY A 120 5.16 -16.23 16.10
CA GLY A 120 4.70 -16.64 17.42
C GLY A 120 3.24 -17.11 17.55
N SER A 121 2.99 -17.73 18.71
CA SER A 121 1.84 -18.51 19.19
C SER A 121 0.41 -17.97 19.00
N TRP A 122 0.19 -16.88 18.28
CA TRP A 122 -1.10 -16.18 18.19
C TRP A 122 -2.17 -16.91 17.35
N TRP A 123 -1.78 -17.66 16.31
CA TRP A 123 -2.72 -18.28 15.36
C TRP A 123 -3.49 -19.50 15.90
N ARG A 124 -3.03 -20.16 16.99
CA ARG A 124 -3.71 -21.35 17.54
C ARG A 124 -5.07 -21.03 18.16
N SER A 125 -5.30 -19.80 18.64
CA SER A 125 -6.51 -19.46 19.38
C SER A 125 -7.72 -19.15 18.49
N SER A 126 -7.53 -18.49 17.33
CA SER A 126 -8.67 -18.06 16.51
C SER A 126 -9.24 -19.11 15.56
N PHE A 127 -8.50 -20.18 15.21
CA PHE A 127 -9.01 -21.19 14.28
C PHE A 127 -9.63 -22.42 14.96
N MET A 128 -9.27 -22.69 16.23
CA MET A 128 -9.85 -23.81 16.99
C MET A 128 -11.24 -23.50 17.59
N ASN A 129 -11.61 -22.22 17.74
CA ASN A 129 -12.93 -21.84 18.25
C ASN A 129 -14.04 -21.76 17.19
N LEU A 130 -13.76 -22.07 15.91
CA LEU A 130 -14.77 -22.12 14.86
C LEU A 130 -15.20 -23.55 14.48
N LYS A 131 -14.75 -24.55 15.23
CA LYS A 131 -15.33 -25.90 15.22
C LYS A 131 -15.72 -26.22 16.66
N LEU A 132 -16.99 -26.54 16.88
CA LEU A 132 -17.63 -26.88 18.16
C LEU A 132 -18.30 -25.69 18.88
N ALA A 133 -19.30 -25.11 18.23
CA ALA A 133 -20.54 -24.79 18.94
C ALA A 133 -21.63 -25.72 18.33
N PRO A 134 -22.44 -26.42 19.14
CA PRO A 134 -23.54 -27.24 18.66
C PRO A 134 -24.62 -26.41 17.95
#